data_AF-A0A7Z2ZX15-F1
#
_entry.id   AF-A0A7Z2ZX15-F1
#
_cell.length_a   1.000
_cell.length_b   1.000
_cell.length_c   1.000
_cell.angle_alpha   90.00
_cell.angle_beta   90.00
_cell.angle_gamma   90.00
#
_symmetry.space_group_name_H-M   'P 1'
#
loop_
_entity.id
_entity.type
_entity.pdbx_description
1 polymer ?
#
loop_
_entity_poly.entity_id
_entity_poly.type
_entity_poly.pdbx_seq_one_letter_code
_entity_poly.pdbx_strand_id
1 'polypeptide(L)'
;MAVLLIKNIDTQTKAGWPANIDGIDPTDDDLLVGTIHAPAGVINAKWDAGGTLRNGTPDGNLDVTESEVADVVDTASRLRTLFP
;
A
#
# COMPACT_ATOMS: atom_id res chain seq x y z
N MET A 1 -5.42 -15.21 -4.76
CA MET A 1 -5.99 -14.26 -3.79
C MET A 1 -6.76 -13.19 -4.54
N ALA A 2 -7.83 -12.64 -3.96
CA ALA A 2 -8.67 -11.66 -4.63
C ALA A 2 -8.28 -10.25 -4.16
N VAL A 3 -7.78 -9.43 -5.07
CA VAL A 3 -7.49 -8.02 -4.82
C VAL A 3 -8.73 -7.21 -5.18
N LEU A 4 -9.21 -6.40 -4.24
CA LEU A 4 -10.25 -5.41 -4.47
C LEU A 4 -9.61 -4.17 -5.07
N LEU A 5 -9.92 -3.87 -6.33
CA LEU A 5 -9.41 -2.67 -6.99
C LEU A 5 -10.11 -1.43 -6.45
N ILE A 6 -9.32 -0.39 -6.18
CA ILE A 6 -9.81 0.91 -5.74
C ILE A 6 -9.45 2.00 -6.76
N LYS A 7 -9.98 3.20 -6.58
CA LYS A 7 -9.46 4.36 -7.31
C LYS A 7 -7.99 4.54 -6.93
N ASN A 8 -7.14 4.75 -7.93
CA ASN A 8 -5.72 4.99 -7.72
C ASN A 8 -5.52 6.17 -6.76
N ILE A 9 -4.79 5.91 -5.67
CA ILE A 9 -4.35 6.92 -4.71
C ILE A 9 -2.87 7.15 -4.94
N ASP A 10 -2.54 8.35 -5.42
CA ASP A 10 -1.16 8.77 -5.63
C ASP A 10 -0.57 9.22 -4.29
N THR A 11 0.62 8.74 -3.98
CA THR A 11 1.30 8.98 -2.70
C THR A 11 2.82 8.93 -2.89
N GLN A 12 3.59 8.91 -1.80
CA GLN A 12 5.03 8.79 -1.82
C GLN A 12 5.53 7.80 -0.79
N THR A 13 6.71 7.24 -1.07
CA THR A 13 7.46 6.48 -0.08
C THR A 13 8.20 7.43 0.87
N LYS A 14 8.68 6.92 2.01
CA LYS A 14 9.49 7.68 2.97
C LYS A 14 10.79 8.24 2.39
N ALA A 15 11.28 7.68 1.29
CA ALA A 15 12.43 8.18 0.54
C ALA A 15 12.06 9.22 -0.54
N GLY A 16 10.78 9.60 -0.64
CA GLY A 16 10.27 10.57 -1.61
C GLY A 16 10.07 10.01 -3.02
N TRP A 17 10.03 8.68 -3.19
CA TRP A 17 9.72 8.08 -4.48
C TRP A 17 8.21 8.11 -4.71
N PRO A 18 7.74 8.48 -5.91
CA PRO A 18 6.31 8.39 -6.24
C PRO A 18 5.83 6.94 -6.08
N ALA A 19 4.69 6.77 -5.44
CA ALA A 19 4.04 5.49 -5.27
C ALA A 19 2.54 5.65 -5.50
N ASN A 20 1.86 4.55 -5.71
CA ASN A 20 0.42 4.55 -5.78
C ASN A 20 -0.17 3.32 -5.09
N ILE A 21 -1.41 3.43 -4.65
CA ILE A 21 -2.20 2.32 -4.11
C ILE A 21 -3.42 2.16 -5.02
N ASP A 22 -3.55 0.99 -5.63
CA ASP A 22 -4.62 0.67 -6.58
C ASP A 22 -5.45 -0.54 -6.16
N GLY A 23 -5.09 -1.19 -5.05
CA GLY A 23 -5.84 -2.32 -4.53
C GLY A 23 -5.71 -2.57 -3.04
N ILE A 24 -6.64 -3.36 -2.54
CA ILE A 24 -6.67 -3.90 -1.18
C ILE A 24 -6.80 -5.43 -1.27
N ASP A 25 -5.90 -6.15 -0.61
CA ASP A 25 -5.99 -7.60 -0.39
C ASP A 25 -6.29 -7.87 1.09
N PRO A 26 -7.59 -7.97 1.49
CA PRO A 26 -7.94 -8.10 2.90
C PRO A 26 -7.56 -9.45 3.50
N THR A 27 -7.11 -10.41 2.68
CA THR A 27 -6.69 -11.75 3.11
C THR A 27 -5.18 -11.89 3.29
N ASP A 28 -4.43 -10.85 2.96
CA ASP A 28 -2.97 -10.77 3.16
C ASP A 28 -2.66 -9.92 4.40
N ASP A 29 -1.51 -10.16 5.03
CA ASP A 29 -0.98 -9.23 6.02
C ASP A 29 -0.50 -7.93 5.37
N ASP A 30 0.04 -8.05 4.16
CA ASP A 30 0.45 -6.92 3.32
C ASP A 30 -0.74 -6.52 2.44
N LEU A 31 -1.75 -5.98 3.12
CA LEU A 31 -3.11 -5.72 2.63
C LEU A 31 -3.25 -4.57 1.63
N LEU A 32 -2.29 -3.64 1.55
CA LEU A 32 -2.28 -2.59 0.54
C LEU A 32 -1.50 -3.05 -0.68
N VAL A 33 -2.05 -2.86 -1.88
CA VAL A 33 -1.42 -3.26 -3.15
C VAL A 33 -1.25 -2.04 -4.04
N GLY A 34 -0.09 -1.95 -4.71
CA GLY A 34 0.16 -0.90 -5.68
C GLY A 34 1.56 -0.95 -6.26
N THR A 35 2.09 0.21 -6.65
CA THR A 35 3.41 0.31 -7.30
C THR A 35 4.27 1.43 -6.74
N ILE A 36 5.59 1.27 -6.86
CA ILE A 36 6.60 2.26 -6.51
C ILE A 36 7.37 2.61 -7.78
N HIS A 37 7.54 3.90 -8.05
CA HIS A 37 8.37 4.43 -9.14
C HIS A 37 9.76 4.78 -8.60
N ALA A 38 10.58 3.74 -8.35
CA ALA A 38 11.94 3.91 -7.86
C ALA A 38 12.90 4.32 -8.98
N PRO A 39 14.10 4.87 -8.67
CA PRO A 39 15.12 5.20 -9.68
C PRO A 39 15.53 4.01 -10.56
N ALA A 40 15.44 2.79 -10.03
CA ALA A 40 15.75 1.55 -10.73
C ALA A 40 14.62 1.04 -11.65
N GLY A 41 13.42 1.62 -11.57
CA GLY A 41 12.24 1.21 -12.34
C GLY A 41 10.97 1.13 -11.50
N VAL A 42 9.88 0.68 -12.13
CA VAL A 42 8.59 0.47 -11.48
C VAL A 42 8.57 -0.89 -10.80
N ILE A 43 8.16 -0.93 -9.53
CA ILE A 43 8.13 -2.12 -8.68
C ILE A 43 6.70 -2.32 -8.21
N ASN A 44 6.15 -3.53 -8.39
CA ASN A 44 4.90 -3.91 -7.73
C ASN A 44 5.17 -4.13 -6.25
N ALA A 45 4.39 -3.48 -5.39
CA ALA A 45 4.59 -3.47 -3.96
C ALA A 45 3.32 -3.89 -3.22
N LYS A 46 3.54 -4.47 -2.05
CA LYS A 46 2.50 -4.70 -1.05
C LYS A 46 2.95 -4.12 0.28
N TRP A 47 2.04 -3.49 1.01
CA TRP A 47 2.33 -2.91 2.31
C TRP A 47 1.33 -3.37 3.35
N ASP A 48 1.79 -3.49 4.59
CA ASP A 48 0.87 -3.66 5.71
C ASP A 48 0.11 -2.36 6.04
N ALA A 49 -0.82 -2.42 7.00
CA ALA A 49 -1.58 -1.26 7.45
C ALA A 49 -0.71 -0.11 8.01
N GLY A 50 0.55 -0.37 8.34
CA GLY A 50 1.52 0.65 8.75
C GLY A 50 2.30 1.28 7.59
N GLY A 51 2.02 0.87 6.35
CA GLY A 51 2.79 1.29 5.17
C GLY A 51 4.15 0.60 5.06
N THR A 52 4.36 -0.53 5.74
CA THR A 52 5.65 -1.23 5.73
C THR A 52 5.72 -2.21 4.57
N LEU A 53 6.77 -2.08 3.75
CA LEU A 53 7.11 -3.01 2.68
C LEU A 53 8.05 -4.10 3.23
N ARG A 54 7.52 -5.29 3.55
CA ARG A 54 8.28 -6.34 4.25
C ARG A 54 9.38 -7.01 3.41
N ASN A 55 9.15 -7.13 2.10
CA ASN A 55 10.06 -7.80 1.17
C ASN A 55 10.92 -6.81 0.35
N GLY A 56 11.12 -5.59 0.85
CA GLY A 56 11.83 -4.53 0.14
C GLY A 56 12.80 -3.76 1.02
N THR A 57 13.31 -2.65 0.50
CA THR A 57 14.14 -1.72 1.29
C THR A 57 13.22 -0.83 2.14
N PRO A 58 13.69 -0.35 3.31
CA PRO A 58 12.94 0.62 4.11
C PRO A 58 12.56 1.91 3.37
N ASP A 59 13.28 2.25 2.30
CA ASP A 59 13.02 3.40 1.43
C ASP A 59 11.71 3.25 0.63
N GLY A 60 11.24 2.01 0.45
CA GLY A 60 9.99 1.66 -0.21
C GLY A 60 8.75 1.69 0.71
N ASN A 61 8.93 1.97 2.01
CA ASN A 61 7.81 2.13 2.94
C ASN A 61 6.99 3.38 2.57
N LEU A 62 5.66 3.31 2.68
CA LEU A 62 4.78 4.44 2.41
C LEU A 62 4.88 5.52 3.49
N ASP A 63 4.68 6.76 3.09
CA ASP A 63 4.33 7.84 4.01
C ASP A 63 2.82 7.83 4.28
N VAL A 64 2.42 7.20 5.39
CA VAL A 64 1.01 7.04 5.79
C VAL A 64 0.43 8.29 6.46
N THR A 65 1.15 9.41 6.50
CA THR A 65 0.64 10.66 7.08
C THR A 65 -0.32 11.41 6.17
N GLU A 66 -0.36 11.04 4.88
CA GLU A 66 -1.32 11.58 3.92
C GLU A 66 -2.74 11.09 4.22
N SER A 67 -3.71 12.01 4.24
CA SER A 67 -5.09 11.71 4.67
C SER A 67 -5.76 10.64 3.81
N GLU A 68 -5.51 10.64 2.49
CA GLU A 68 -6.10 9.64 1.59
C GLU A 68 -5.53 8.23 1.85
N VAL A 69 -4.24 8.13 2.18
CA VAL A 69 -3.61 6.85 2.54
C VAL A 69 -4.19 6.32 3.85
N ALA A 70 -4.41 7.20 4.83
CA ALA A 70 -5.03 6.82 6.10
C ALA A 70 -6.46 6.28 5.93
N ASP A 71 -7.26 6.87 5.03
CA ASP A 71 -8.62 6.40 4.72
C ASP A 71 -8.62 5.00 4.07
N VAL A 72 -7.64 4.75 3.18
CA VAL A 72 -7.46 3.41 2.57
C VAL A 72 -7.05 2.40 3.64
N VAL A 73 -6.12 2.75 4.54
CA VAL A 73 -5.68 1.88 5.65
C VAL A 73 -6.85 1.51 6.56
N ASP A 74 -7.70 2.47 6.95
CA ASP A 74 -8.89 2.19 7.77
C ASP A 74 -9.87 1.26 7.04
N THR A 75 -10.12 1.54 5.75
CA THR A 75 -10.99 0.71 4.91
C THR A 75 -10.46 -0.72 4.81
N ALA A 76 -9.17 -0.88 4.53
CA ALA A 76 -8.54 -2.18 4.39
C ALA A 76 -8.53 -2.97 5.71
N SER A 77 -8.29 -2.29 6.84
CA SER A 77 -8.35 -2.89 8.18
C SER A 77 -9.75 -3.39 8.52
N ARG A 78 -10.80 -2.63 8.18
CA ARG A 78 -12.19 -3.05 8.37
C ARG A 78 -12.55 -4.23 7.48
N LEU A 79 -12.14 -4.20 6.21
CA LEU A 79 -12.38 -5.31 5.27
C LEU A 79 -11.74 -6.59 5.79
N ARG A 80 -10.52 -6.53 6.31
CA ARG A 80 -9.84 -7.69 6.91
C ARG A 80 -10.65 -8.36 8.02
N THR A 81 -11.40 -7.61 8.83
CA THR A 81 -12.29 -8.21 9.85
C THR A 81 -13.44 -9.05 9.26
N LEU A 82 -13.78 -8.83 7.99
CA LEU A 82 -14.80 -9.55 7.25
C LEU A 82 -14.24 -10.76 6.48
N PHE A 83 -12.91 -10.83 6.31
CA PHE A 83 -12.20 -11.88 5.54
C PHE A 83 -11.04 -12.47 6.38
N PRO A 84 -11.34 -13.32 7.38
CA PRO A 84 -10.33 -13.91 8.27
C PRO A 84 -9.42 -14.94 7.58
#